data_AF-A0A947RGH6-F1
#
_entry.id   AF-A0A947RGH6-F1
#
_cell.length_a   1.000
_cell.length_b   1.000
_cell.length_c   1.000
_cell.angle_alpha   90.00
_cell.angle_beta   90.00
_cell.angle_gamma   90.00
#
_symmetry.space_group_name_H-M   'P 1'
#
loop_
_entity.id
_entity.type
_entity.pdbx_description
1 polymer ?
#
loop_
_entity_poly.entity_id
_entity_poly.type
_entity_poly.pdbx_seq_one_letter_code
_entity_poly.pdbx_strand_id
1 'polypeptide(L)'
;IKRIEKSIGVNKALVQRAALILIEEYEKRGMMIQEVANGLKLVTNPDVAEHLELFFQIERRRRISRAALQTLSIIAYNQPVTKAETESFRGGINSSGVLQSLLERDLIKIAGRKETPGNPYLYSVSDSFLDYFGLKNIDELKEKLPAVEDELAKDGGTAQLKLRDLGMKSGTEDNSDGNGGFKQDDKSDDLSFDSFSDMEVEMDPEPDEIVDESDMELDIQ
;
A
#
# COMPACT_ATOMS: atom_id res chain seq x y z
N ILE A 1 16.56 -1.84 8.71
CA ILE A 1 17.54 -1.98 9.82
C ILE A 1 18.42 -3.23 9.67
N LYS A 2 17.87 -4.46 9.59
CA LYS A 2 18.67 -5.71 9.42
C LYS A 2 19.66 -5.66 8.23
N ARG A 3 19.24 -5.08 7.10
CA ARG A 3 20.10 -4.90 5.92
C ARG A 3 21.29 -3.95 6.17
N ILE A 4 21.07 -2.88 6.95
CA ILE A 4 22.09 -1.89 7.32
C ILE A 4 23.11 -2.51 8.30
N GLU A 5 22.61 -3.26 9.27
CA GLU A 5 23.44 -4.05 10.19
C GLU A 5 24.35 -5.02 9.42
N LYS A 6 23.80 -5.77 8.44
CA LYS A 6 24.59 -6.70 7.62
C LYS A 6 25.63 -5.99 6.73
N SER A 7 25.32 -4.82 6.19
CA SER A 7 26.23 -4.12 5.27
C SER A 7 27.36 -3.36 5.97
N ILE A 8 27.10 -2.79 7.15
CA ILE A 8 28.09 -1.99 7.90
C ILE A 8 28.79 -2.83 8.99
N GLY A 9 28.23 -3.98 9.36
CA GLY A 9 28.79 -4.87 10.39
C GLY A 9 28.64 -4.32 11.82
N VAL A 10 27.63 -3.47 12.06
CA VAL A 10 27.43 -2.75 13.33
C VAL A 10 26.18 -3.26 14.04
N ASN A 11 26.24 -3.34 15.37
CA ASN A 11 25.13 -3.79 16.21
C ASN A 11 23.85 -2.96 15.98
N LYS A 12 22.70 -3.65 15.92
CA LYS A 12 21.36 -3.06 15.81
C LYS A 12 21.12 -1.83 16.71
N ALA A 13 21.57 -1.85 17.95
CA ALA A 13 21.35 -0.75 18.91
C ALA A 13 22.05 0.55 18.47
N LEU A 14 23.25 0.44 17.89
CA LEU A 14 23.99 1.59 17.37
C LEU A 14 23.31 2.15 16.11
N VAL A 15 22.83 1.26 15.23
CA VAL A 15 22.08 1.67 14.03
C VAL A 15 20.80 2.42 14.41
N GLN A 16 20.06 1.93 15.42
CA GLN A 16 18.86 2.60 15.93
C GLN A 16 19.19 3.96 16.53
N ARG A 17 20.27 4.07 17.33
CA ARG A 17 20.69 5.34 17.91
C ARG A 17 21.09 6.36 16.84
N ALA A 18 21.87 5.93 15.85
CA ALA A 18 22.26 6.78 14.73
C ALA A 18 21.04 7.24 13.92
N ALA A 19 20.07 6.35 13.70
CA ALA A 19 18.83 6.70 13.03
C ALA A 19 18.04 7.79 13.77
N LEU A 20 17.93 7.71 15.09
CA LEU A 20 17.25 8.75 15.90
C LEU A 20 17.93 10.12 15.75
N ILE A 21 19.26 10.15 15.79
CA ILE A 21 20.02 11.40 15.59
C ILE A 21 19.76 11.98 14.20
N LEU A 22 19.77 11.13 13.17
CA LEU A 22 19.50 11.56 11.80
C LEU A 22 18.07 12.06 11.61
N ILE A 23 17.09 11.43 12.26
CA ILE A 23 15.69 11.89 12.22
C ILE A 23 15.60 13.30 12.79
N GLU A 24 16.23 13.56 13.94
CA GLU A 24 16.26 14.89 14.57
C GLU A 24 16.99 15.93 13.69
N GLU A 25 18.12 15.57 13.10
CA GLU A 25 18.89 16.49 12.24
C GLU A 25 18.14 16.89 10.96
N TYR A 26 17.28 16.01 10.45
CA TYR A 26 16.49 16.23 9.24
C TYR A 26 15.14 16.89 9.48
N GLU A 27 14.71 17.08 10.73
CA GLU A 27 13.38 17.63 11.07
C GLU A 27 13.12 19.00 10.42
N LYS A 28 14.14 19.86 10.31
CA LYS A 28 14.03 21.22 9.75
C LYS A 28 14.44 21.34 8.28
N ARG A 29 14.65 20.23 7.59
CA ARG A 29 15.06 20.21 6.18
C ARG A 29 13.86 19.96 5.27
N GLY A 30 14.04 20.21 3.97
CA GLY A 30 13.02 19.89 2.96
C GLY A 30 12.78 18.37 2.77
N MET A 31 13.64 17.54 3.36
CA MET A 31 13.50 16.08 3.44
C MET A 31 13.56 15.67 4.90
N MET A 32 12.81 14.64 5.27
CA MET A 32 12.79 14.03 6.60
C MET A 32 13.03 12.53 6.52
N ILE A 33 13.44 11.92 7.62
CA ILE A 33 13.57 10.48 7.73
C ILE A 33 12.37 9.95 8.52
N GLN A 34 11.68 8.97 7.95
CA GLN A 34 10.52 8.32 8.56
C GLN A 34 10.78 6.82 8.74
N GLU A 35 10.35 6.28 9.86
CA GLU A 35 10.29 4.84 10.06
C GLU A 35 8.98 4.31 9.45
N VAL A 36 9.07 3.35 8.54
CA VAL A 36 7.93 2.79 7.80
C VAL A 36 8.15 1.30 7.58
N ALA A 37 7.14 0.47 7.84
CA ALA A 37 7.20 -0.99 7.70
C ALA A 37 8.45 -1.63 8.36
N ASN A 38 8.81 -1.18 9.58
CA ASN A 38 10.06 -1.56 10.28
C ASN A 38 11.38 -1.22 9.54
N GLY A 39 11.31 -0.35 8.55
CA GLY A 39 12.41 0.24 7.80
C GLY A 39 12.62 1.72 8.11
N LEU A 40 13.65 2.31 7.52
CA LEU A 40 13.92 3.76 7.53
C LEU A 40 13.87 4.24 6.09
N LYS A 41 13.15 5.33 5.84
CA LYS A 41 12.96 5.90 4.50
C LYS A 41 13.19 7.40 4.55
N LEU A 42 13.92 7.92 3.56
CA LEU A 42 14.00 9.36 3.33
C LEU A 42 12.76 9.77 2.53
N VAL A 43 12.00 10.72 3.06
CA VAL A 43 10.77 11.23 2.46
C VAL A 43 10.82 12.76 2.40
N THR A 44 10.00 13.36 1.56
CA THR A 44 9.88 14.83 1.47
C THR A 44 9.13 15.36 2.69
N ASN A 45 9.55 16.51 3.19
CA ASN A 45 8.85 17.19 4.28
C ASN A 45 7.45 17.64 3.80
N PRO A 46 6.37 17.40 4.55
CA PRO A 46 5.03 17.88 4.19
C PRO A 46 4.94 19.38 3.93
N ASP A 47 5.81 20.19 4.55
CA ASP A 47 5.87 21.66 4.33
C ASP A 47 6.18 22.04 2.89
N VAL A 48 6.89 21.17 2.14
CA VAL A 48 7.23 21.41 0.73
C VAL A 48 6.24 20.75 -0.24
N ALA A 49 5.20 20.06 0.25
CA ALA A 49 4.28 19.29 -0.58
C ALA A 49 3.60 20.15 -1.67
N GLU A 50 3.12 21.34 -1.33
CA GLU A 50 2.46 22.24 -2.30
C GLU A 50 3.39 22.64 -3.46
N HIS A 51 4.67 22.87 -3.16
CA HIS A 51 5.67 23.21 -4.16
C HIS A 51 5.98 22.02 -5.06
N LEU A 52 6.03 20.81 -4.50
CA LEU A 52 6.27 19.58 -5.26
C LEU A 52 5.08 19.24 -6.17
N GLU A 53 3.85 19.43 -5.71
CA GLU A 53 2.65 19.23 -6.53
C GLU A 53 2.63 20.16 -7.74
N LEU A 54 2.96 21.44 -7.54
CA LEU A 54 3.07 22.43 -8.62
C LEU A 54 4.20 22.08 -9.60
N PHE A 55 5.36 21.66 -9.09
CA PHE A 55 6.54 21.38 -9.90
C PHE A 55 6.38 20.13 -10.77
N PHE A 56 5.89 19.03 -10.20
CA PHE A 56 5.80 17.75 -10.88
C PHE A 56 4.50 17.57 -11.69
N GLN A 57 3.56 18.52 -11.62
CA GLN A 57 2.24 18.42 -12.27
C GLN A 57 1.59 17.05 -12.04
N ILE A 58 1.78 16.49 -10.84
CA ILE A 58 1.47 15.09 -10.56
C ILE A 58 0.01 14.87 -10.84
N GLU A 59 -0.31 14.05 -11.85
CA GLU A 59 -1.64 13.52 -12.01
C GLU A 59 -1.99 12.80 -10.72
N ARG A 60 -2.96 13.35 -9.99
CA ARG A 60 -3.37 12.81 -8.69
C ARG A 60 -3.69 11.33 -8.88
N ARG A 61 -2.85 10.45 -8.32
CA ARG A 61 -3.10 9.01 -8.28
C ARG A 61 -4.55 8.78 -7.87
N ARG A 62 -5.25 7.90 -8.58
CA ARG A 62 -6.68 7.63 -8.35
C ARG A 62 -6.92 7.32 -6.88
N ARG A 63 -7.52 8.29 -6.17
CA ARG A 63 -7.80 8.20 -4.73
C ARG A 63 -8.58 6.91 -4.43
N ILE A 64 -8.31 6.32 -3.27
CA ILE A 64 -9.10 5.20 -2.77
C ILE A 64 -10.50 5.75 -2.48
N SER A 65 -11.54 5.12 -3.04
CA SER A 65 -12.92 5.55 -2.81
C SER A 65 -13.31 5.35 -1.35
N ARG A 66 -14.36 6.07 -0.90
CA ARG A 66 -14.86 5.93 0.47
C ARG A 66 -15.25 4.49 0.83
N ALA A 67 -15.88 3.78 -0.11
CA ALA A 67 -16.23 2.37 0.04
C ALA A 67 -14.99 1.46 0.17
N ALA A 68 -13.94 1.75 -0.59
CA ALA A 68 -12.68 1.03 -0.52
C ALA A 68 -11.91 1.31 0.77
N LEU A 69 -11.89 2.56 1.25
CA LEU A 69 -11.32 2.91 2.55
C LEU A 69 -12.04 2.20 3.70
N GLN A 70 -13.37 2.19 3.69
CA GLN A 70 -14.15 1.49 4.72
C GLN A 70 -13.82 -0.01 4.76
N THR A 71 -13.77 -0.65 3.59
CA THR A 71 -13.43 -2.08 3.47
C THR A 71 -12.01 -2.35 3.95
N LEU A 72 -11.06 -1.49 3.54
CA LEU A 72 -9.67 -1.58 3.95
C LEU A 72 -9.51 -1.43 5.47
N SER A 73 -10.21 -0.49 6.09
CA SER A 73 -10.22 -0.31 7.55
C SER A 73 -10.78 -1.54 8.26
N ILE A 74 -11.87 -2.13 7.77
CA ILE A 74 -12.42 -3.38 8.35
C ILE A 74 -11.36 -4.49 8.33
N ILE A 75 -10.66 -4.67 7.20
CA ILE A 75 -9.61 -5.68 7.07
C ILE A 75 -8.45 -5.39 8.02
N ALA A 76 -7.95 -4.15 8.04
CA ALA A 76 -6.82 -3.75 8.88
C ALA A 76 -7.07 -4.00 10.38
N TYR A 77 -8.29 -3.77 10.86
CA TYR A 77 -8.65 -3.94 12.27
C TYR A 77 -8.97 -5.37 12.67
N ASN A 78 -9.50 -6.18 11.75
CA ASN A 78 -10.02 -7.51 12.07
C ASN A 78 -9.17 -8.65 11.49
N GLN A 79 -8.07 -8.34 10.80
CA GLN A 79 -7.25 -9.35 10.13
C GLN A 79 -6.79 -10.48 11.08
N PRO A 80 -6.71 -11.73 10.60
CA PRO A 80 -7.11 -12.19 9.26
C PRO A 80 -8.64 -12.37 9.12
N VAL A 81 -9.24 -11.84 8.03
CA VAL A 81 -10.71 -11.90 7.79
C VAL A 81 -11.08 -12.52 6.44
N THR A 82 -12.25 -13.15 6.37
CA THR A 82 -12.84 -13.63 5.11
C THR A 82 -13.66 -12.55 4.40
N LYS A 83 -13.95 -12.77 3.11
CA LYS A 83 -14.89 -11.92 2.36
C LYS A 83 -16.25 -11.82 3.05
N ALA A 84 -16.82 -12.95 3.48
CA ALA A 84 -18.14 -12.99 4.12
C ALA A 84 -18.17 -12.20 5.45
N GLU A 85 -17.11 -12.31 6.26
CA GLU A 85 -16.98 -11.51 7.49
C GLU A 85 -16.86 -10.02 7.17
N THR A 86 -16.08 -9.66 6.16
CA THR A 86 -15.91 -8.26 5.72
C THR A 86 -17.25 -7.65 5.28
N GLU A 87 -18.04 -8.40 4.49
CA GLU A 87 -19.38 -7.98 4.06
C GLU A 87 -20.32 -7.87 5.26
N SER A 88 -20.25 -8.80 6.22
CA SER A 88 -21.04 -8.74 7.45
C SER A 88 -20.74 -7.48 8.27
N PHE A 89 -19.47 -7.14 8.48
CA PHE A 89 -19.07 -5.91 9.18
C PHE A 89 -19.51 -4.63 8.45
N ARG A 90 -19.64 -4.68 7.12
CA ARG A 90 -20.10 -3.56 6.29
C ARG A 90 -21.64 -3.47 6.17
N GLY A 91 -22.38 -4.38 6.81
CA GLY A 91 -23.85 -4.41 6.76
C GLY A 91 -24.42 -5.19 5.57
N GLY A 92 -23.71 -6.20 5.07
CA GLY A 92 -24.16 -7.12 4.01
C GLY A 92 -23.96 -6.61 2.58
N ILE A 93 -23.21 -5.52 2.38
CA ILE A 93 -22.97 -4.96 1.04
C ILE A 93 -21.85 -5.73 0.35
N ASN A 94 -22.10 -6.17 -0.89
CA ASN A 94 -21.12 -6.88 -1.71
C ASN A 94 -19.82 -6.06 -1.83
N SER A 95 -18.71 -6.69 -1.46
CA SER A 95 -17.39 -6.06 -1.44
C SER A 95 -16.41 -6.72 -2.41
N SER A 96 -16.88 -7.56 -3.35
CA SER A 96 -16.04 -8.34 -4.26
C SER A 96 -15.17 -7.47 -5.17
N GLY A 97 -15.76 -6.45 -5.81
CA GLY A 97 -15.01 -5.54 -6.70
C GLY A 97 -14.02 -4.67 -5.93
N VAL A 98 -14.36 -4.31 -4.69
CA VAL A 98 -13.46 -3.54 -3.81
C VAL A 98 -12.27 -4.39 -3.37
N LEU A 99 -12.50 -5.63 -2.94
CA LEU A 99 -11.44 -6.56 -2.57
C LEU A 99 -10.47 -6.79 -3.74
N GLN A 100 -11.00 -7.00 -4.94
CA GLN A 100 -10.19 -7.15 -6.14
C GLN A 100 -9.33 -5.91 -6.40
N SER A 101 -9.91 -4.70 -6.34
CA SER A 101 -9.13 -3.47 -6.54
C SER A 101 -8.08 -3.24 -5.45
N LEU A 102 -8.34 -3.65 -4.20
CA LEU A 102 -7.37 -3.54 -3.11
C LEU A 102 -6.21 -4.53 -3.27
N LEU A 103 -6.47 -5.74 -3.78
CA LEU A 103 -5.44 -6.72 -4.13
C LEU A 103 -4.56 -6.22 -5.29
N GLU A 104 -5.17 -5.69 -6.35
CA GLU A 104 -4.45 -5.15 -7.51
C GLU A 104 -3.53 -3.97 -7.16
N ARG A 105 -3.93 -3.18 -6.15
CA ARG A 105 -3.13 -2.08 -5.61
C ARG A 105 -2.11 -2.53 -4.57
N ASP A 106 -2.01 -3.83 -4.31
CA ASP A 106 -1.17 -4.44 -3.27
C ASP A 106 -1.40 -3.82 -1.88
N LEU A 107 -2.63 -3.39 -1.55
CA LEU A 107 -2.95 -2.87 -0.21
C LEU A 107 -3.41 -3.97 0.75
N ILE A 108 -3.84 -5.10 0.20
CA ILE A 108 -4.19 -6.30 0.96
C ILE A 108 -3.55 -7.52 0.28
N LYS A 109 -3.40 -8.60 1.05
CA LYS A 109 -2.85 -9.88 0.60
C LYS A 109 -3.67 -11.05 1.14
N ILE A 110 -3.53 -12.20 0.50
CA ILE A 110 -4.11 -13.46 0.97
C ILE A 110 -3.19 -14.03 2.05
N ALA A 111 -3.70 -14.13 3.28
CA ALA A 111 -3.00 -14.65 4.44
C ALA A 111 -3.19 -16.17 4.64
N GLY A 112 -4.05 -16.80 3.83
CA GLY A 112 -4.31 -18.23 3.87
C GLY A 112 -5.74 -18.57 3.51
N ARG A 113 -6.21 -19.73 3.97
CA ARG A 113 -7.61 -20.17 3.87
C ARG A 113 -8.15 -20.52 5.25
N LYS A 114 -9.44 -20.30 5.46
CA LYS A 114 -10.12 -20.65 6.71
C LYS A 114 -10.63 -22.09 6.64
N GLU A 115 -10.31 -22.91 7.64
CA GLU A 115 -10.75 -24.31 7.79
C GLU A 115 -12.25 -24.41 8.15
N THR A 116 -13.10 -23.98 7.22
CA THR A 116 -14.57 -23.95 7.34
C THR A 116 -15.19 -24.37 6.01
N PRO A 117 -16.44 -24.84 5.96
CA PRO A 117 -17.07 -25.26 4.71
C PRO A 117 -16.93 -24.21 3.60
N GLY A 118 -16.39 -24.62 2.45
CA GLY A 118 -16.07 -23.73 1.33
C GLY A 118 -14.67 -23.13 1.32
N ASN A 119 -13.85 -23.37 2.36
CA ASN A 119 -12.45 -22.95 2.49
C ASN A 119 -12.14 -21.54 1.96
N PRO A 120 -12.86 -20.51 2.46
CA PRO A 120 -12.72 -19.15 1.94
C PRO A 120 -11.33 -18.58 2.21
N TYR A 121 -10.88 -17.68 1.32
CA TYR A 121 -9.63 -16.94 1.51
C TYR A 121 -9.69 -16.02 2.74
N LEU A 122 -8.58 -15.95 3.45
CA LEU A 122 -8.32 -14.98 4.50
C LEU A 122 -7.50 -13.82 3.93
N TYR A 123 -7.92 -12.60 4.24
CA TYR A 123 -7.30 -11.35 3.82
C TYR A 123 -6.62 -10.68 5.00
N SER A 124 -5.50 -10.01 4.73
CA SER A 124 -4.77 -9.17 5.68
C SER A 124 -4.11 -8.01 4.94
N VAL A 125 -3.70 -6.96 5.64
CA VAL A 125 -2.95 -5.86 5.01
C VAL A 125 -1.55 -6.34 4.56
N SER A 126 -1.05 -5.73 3.50
CA SER A 126 0.31 -5.95 2.98
C SER A 126 1.33 -5.04 3.67
N ASP A 127 2.62 -5.22 3.35
CA ASP A 127 3.65 -4.26 3.79
C ASP A 127 3.54 -2.96 2.98
N SER A 128 3.12 -3.04 1.72
CA SER A 128 2.81 -1.89 0.85
C SER A 128 1.69 -1.02 1.42
N PHE A 129 0.75 -1.58 2.19
CA PHE A 129 -0.22 -0.80 2.98
C PHE A 129 0.48 0.05 4.04
N LEU A 130 1.40 -0.52 4.82
CA LEU A 130 2.15 0.22 5.83
C LEU A 130 2.95 1.35 5.17
N ASP A 131 3.55 1.07 4.02
CA ASP A 131 4.25 2.05 3.20
C ASP A 131 3.33 3.18 2.70
N TYR A 132 2.14 2.82 2.22
CA TYR A 132 1.17 3.78 1.71
C TYR A 132 0.65 4.73 2.81
N PHE A 133 0.42 4.21 4.02
CA PHE A 133 -0.06 4.99 5.16
C PHE A 133 1.06 5.57 6.04
N GLY A 134 2.33 5.30 5.72
CA GLY A 134 3.48 5.78 6.49
C GLY A 134 3.50 5.25 7.93
N LEU A 135 3.06 4.01 8.13
CA LEU A 135 2.98 3.34 9.43
C LEU A 135 4.22 2.47 9.67
N LYS A 136 4.71 2.45 10.90
CA LYS A 136 5.83 1.57 11.30
C LYS A 136 5.36 0.12 11.38
N ASN A 137 4.18 -0.08 11.93
CA ASN A 137 3.53 -1.37 12.13
C ASN A 137 2.01 -1.20 12.13
N ILE A 138 1.28 -2.31 12.11
CA ILE A 138 -0.18 -2.29 12.09
C ILE A 138 -0.79 -1.80 13.43
N ASP A 139 -0.07 -1.96 14.54
CA ASP A 139 -0.56 -1.56 15.86
C ASP A 139 -0.65 -0.03 15.99
N GLU A 140 0.24 0.71 15.31
CA GLU A 140 0.23 2.18 15.24
C GLU A 140 -1.06 2.73 14.60
N LEU A 141 -1.74 1.94 13.77
CA LEU A 141 -3.04 2.32 13.21
C LEU A 141 -4.06 2.62 14.33
N LYS A 142 -4.04 1.82 15.41
CA LYS A 142 -4.95 1.98 16.55
C LYS A 142 -4.62 3.20 17.41
N GLU A 143 -3.37 3.64 17.43
CA GLU A 143 -2.93 4.82 18.19
C GLU A 143 -3.24 6.12 17.46
N LYS A 144 -3.29 6.11 16.12
CA LYS A 144 -3.58 7.29 15.30
C LYS A 144 -5.07 7.54 15.04
N LEU A 145 -5.94 6.52 15.17
CA LEU A 145 -7.38 6.67 14.97
C LEU A 145 -8.26 7.18 16.14
N PRO A 146 -7.85 7.22 17.43
CA PRO A 146 -8.74 7.64 18.50
C PRO A 146 -9.08 9.14 18.43
N ALA A 147 -8.42 9.92 17.56
CA ALA A 147 -8.73 11.32 17.30
C ALA A 147 -9.92 11.53 16.34
N VAL A 148 -10.46 10.48 15.71
CA VAL A 148 -11.49 10.63 14.67
C VAL A 148 -12.92 10.46 15.22
N GLU A 149 -13.10 9.82 16.38
CA GLU A 149 -14.43 9.64 17.00
C GLU A 149 -15.03 10.97 17.50
N ASP A 150 -14.20 11.91 17.96
CA ASP A 150 -14.66 13.24 18.42
C ASP A 150 -15.11 14.17 17.29
N GLU A 151 -14.67 13.92 16.06
CA GLU A 151 -15.00 14.73 14.88
C GLU A 151 -16.28 14.23 14.18
N LEU A 152 -16.60 12.93 14.24
CA LEU A 152 -17.83 12.39 13.65
C LEU A 152 -19.10 12.66 14.47
N ALA A 153 -18.97 12.93 15.77
CA ALA A 153 -20.11 13.11 16.67
C ALA A 153 -20.71 14.53 16.68
N LYS A 154 -20.07 15.51 16.02
CA LYS A 154 -20.45 16.94 16.15
C LYS A 154 -21.17 17.56 14.95
N ASP A 155 -21.11 16.96 13.76
CA ASP A 155 -21.69 17.59 12.56
C ASP A 155 -22.83 16.78 11.93
N GLY A 156 -24.02 16.94 12.52
CA GLY A 156 -25.27 16.81 11.78
C GLY A 156 -25.46 18.04 10.88
N GLY A 157 -24.98 17.99 9.64
CA GLY A 157 -25.24 19.00 8.61
C GLY A 157 -23.98 19.66 8.05
N THR A 158 -23.71 19.39 6.77
CA THR A 158 -22.70 20.06 5.92
C THR A 158 -21.31 20.18 6.54
N ALA A 159 -20.54 19.09 6.52
CA ALA A 159 -19.12 19.08 6.85
C ALA A 159 -18.29 19.81 5.77
N GLN A 160 -18.34 21.14 5.80
CA GLN A 160 -17.32 22.01 5.22
C GLN A 160 -16.38 22.45 6.36
N LEU A 161 -15.72 21.49 7.01
CA LEU A 161 -14.67 21.75 8.00
C LEU A 161 -13.31 21.24 7.52
N LYS A 162 -12.27 21.95 7.96
CA LYS A 162 -10.97 22.14 7.31
C LYS A 162 -10.10 20.89 7.24
N LEU A 163 -10.15 20.26 6.08
CA LEU A 163 -9.22 19.27 5.53
C LEU A 163 -7.85 19.91 5.20
N ARG A 164 -7.06 20.33 6.21
CA ARG A 164 -5.77 21.02 5.98
C ARG A 164 -4.56 20.37 6.68
N ASP A 165 -4.76 19.56 7.72
CA ASP A 165 -3.64 18.92 8.46
C ASP A 165 -3.39 17.44 8.06
N LEU A 166 -4.10 16.93 7.04
CA LEU A 166 -3.89 15.59 6.47
C LEU A 166 -3.78 15.58 4.93
N GLY A 167 -3.52 16.73 4.30
CA GLY A 167 -3.18 16.79 2.86
C GLY A 167 -4.25 16.31 1.86
N MET A 168 -5.49 16.06 2.28
CA MET A 168 -6.60 15.79 1.37
C MET A 168 -7.57 16.97 1.40
N LYS A 169 -8.04 17.44 0.24
CA LYS A 169 -9.21 18.34 0.11
C LYS A 169 -10.38 17.59 -0.52
N SER A 170 -11.57 17.81 0.02
CA SER A 170 -12.87 17.26 -0.41
C SER A 170 -13.28 17.81 -1.77
N GLY A 171 -13.77 16.92 -2.63
CA GLY A 171 -14.57 17.27 -3.81
C GLY A 171 -16.00 16.81 -3.53
N THR A 172 -16.94 17.69 -3.81
CA THR A 172 -18.39 17.48 -3.77
C THR A 172 -18.81 16.18 -4.48
N GLU A 173 -19.71 15.44 -3.84
CA GLU A 173 -20.29 14.19 -4.34
C GLU A 173 -21.23 14.46 -5.53
N ASP A 174 -20.94 13.89 -6.70
CA ASP A 174 -21.94 13.65 -7.75
C ASP A 174 -22.38 12.19 -7.64
N ASN A 175 -23.59 12.00 -7.08
CA ASN A 175 -24.31 10.73 -7.12
C ASN A 175 -24.93 10.56 -8.52
N SER A 176 -24.48 9.56 -9.26
CA SER A 176 -25.28 8.97 -10.34
C SER A 176 -25.12 7.45 -10.35
N ASP A 177 -25.86 6.80 -9.46
CA ASP A 177 -26.22 5.40 -9.60
C ASP A 177 -27.23 5.25 -10.75
N GLY A 178 -26.70 4.97 -11.95
CA GLY A 178 -27.47 4.54 -13.10
C GLY A 178 -27.59 3.02 -13.13
N ASN A 179 -28.59 2.49 -12.42
CA ASN A 179 -29.10 1.14 -12.65
C ASN A 179 -29.74 1.08 -14.05
N GLY A 180 -29.19 0.24 -14.94
CA GLY A 180 -29.66 0.14 -16.32
C GLY A 180 -29.39 -1.23 -16.95
N GLY A 181 -30.24 -2.20 -16.63
CA GLY A 181 -30.72 -3.24 -17.55
C GLY A 181 -29.71 -4.22 -18.16
N PHE A 182 -29.59 -5.40 -17.54
CA PHE A 182 -29.20 -6.62 -18.27
C PHE A 182 -30.26 -6.94 -19.33
N LYS A 183 -29.87 -6.89 -20.61
CA LYS A 183 -30.57 -7.60 -21.69
C LYS A 183 -29.92 -8.97 -21.86
N GLN A 184 -30.74 -10.01 -21.70
CA GLN A 184 -30.49 -11.33 -22.26
C GLN A 184 -30.44 -11.22 -23.77
N ASP A 185 -29.33 -11.64 -24.36
CA ASP A 185 -29.32 -12.11 -25.75
C ASP A 185 -28.61 -13.47 -25.76
N ASP A 186 -29.42 -14.51 -25.92
CA ASP A 186 -29.00 -15.86 -26.27
C ASP A 186 -28.31 -15.83 -27.63
N LYS A 187 -27.00 -16.09 -27.67
CA LYS A 187 -26.34 -16.73 -28.81
C LYS A 187 -25.23 -17.64 -28.33
N SER A 188 -25.47 -18.93 -28.52
CA SER A 188 -24.47 -19.97 -28.59
C SER A 188 -23.48 -19.62 -29.70
N ASP A 189 -22.22 -19.43 -29.35
CA ASP A 189 -21.11 -19.68 -30.26
C ASP A 189 -20.04 -20.45 -29.49
N ASP A 190 -19.90 -21.69 -29.93
CA ASP A 190 -18.94 -22.70 -29.54
C ASP A 190 -17.54 -22.18 -29.87
N LEU A 191 -16.72 -21.85 -28.86
CA LEU A 191 -15.30 -21.60 -29.06
C LEU A 191 -14.51 -22.53 -28.15
N SER A 192 -14.05 -23.58 -28.81
CA SER A 192 -13.14 -24.61 -28.37
C SER A 192 -11.94 -24.05 -27.62
N PHE A 193 -11.72 -24.68 -26.47
CA PHE A 193 -10.49 -24.82 -25.73
C PHE A 193 -9.40 -25.43 -26.64
N ASP A 194 -8.65 -24.60 -27.39
CA ASP A 194 -7.29 -24.93 -27.82
C ASP A 194 -6.54 -23.68 -28.32
N SER A 195 -5.53 -23.25 -27.56
CA SER A 195 -4.36 -22.46 -27.99
C SER A 195 -3.59 -21.97 -26.75
N PHE A 196 -3.17 -22.92 -25.91
CA PHE A 196 -2.09 -22.72 -24.95
C PHE A 196 -0.84 -23.41 -25.52
N SER A 197 -0.26 -22.81 -26.56
CA SER A 197 1.08 -23.14 -27.03
C SER A 197 1.58 -22.00 -27.90
N ASP A 198 2.76 -21.47 -27.54
CA ASP A 198 3.57 -20.44 -28.23
C ASP A 198 3.57 -19.05 -27.58
N MET A 199 4.00 -19.02 -26.32
CA MET A 199 4.68 -17.85 -25.78
C MET A 199 6.14 -18.26 -25.53
N GLU A 200 6.99 -18.00 -26.52
CA GLU A 200 8.45 -18.07 -26.38
C GLU A 200 8.87 -17.08 -25.28
N VAL A 201 9.42 -17.61 -24.20
CA VAL A 201 10.06 -16.81 -23.15
C VAL A 201 11.48 -16.51 -23.64
N GLU A 202 11.73 -15.28 -24.08
CA GLU A 202 13.10 -14.82 -24.29
C GLU A 202 13.84 -14.84 -22.94
N MET A 203 14.89 -15.64 -22.90
CA MET A 203 15.75 -15.86 -21.75
C MET A 203 16.76 -14.72 -21.71
N ASP A 204 16.68 -13.87 -20.67
CA ASP A 204 17.70 -12.83 -20.42
C ASP A 204 19.10 -13.48 -20.34
N PRO A 205 20.15 -12.84 -20.89
CA PRO A 205 21.50 -13.39 -20.84
C PRO A 205 22.04 -13.43 -19.40
N GLU A 206 22.73 -14.52 -19.07
CA GLU A 206 23.42 -14.70 -17.79
C GLU A 206 24.48 -13.59 -17.55
N PRO A 207 24.72 -13.20 -16.30
CA PRO A 207 25.74 -12.20 -15.98
C PRO A 207 27.15 -12.79 -16.16
N ASP A 208 27.99 -12.07 -16.89
CA ASP A 208 29.39 -12.41 -17.18
C ASP A 208 30.21 -12.74 -15.92
N GLU A 209 31.10 -13.72 -16.08
CA GLU A 209 32.07 -14.18 -15.09
C GLU A 209 32.93 -13.04 -14.54
N ILE A 210 33.06 -13.02 -13.22
CA ILE A 210 34.01 -12.18 -12.49
C ILE A 210 35.42 -12.65 -12.87
N VAL A 211 36.13 -11.86 -13.67
CA VAL A 211 37.55 -12.07 -13.94
C VAL A 211 38.34 -11.70 -12.68
N ASP A 212 39.05 -12.68 -12.13
CA ASP A 212 39.92 -12.57 -10.97
C ASP A 212 41.16 -11.70 -11.33
N GLU A 213 41.18 -10.44 -10.90
CA GLU A 213 42.35 -9.54 -11.03
C GLU A 213 43.39 -9.86 -9.95
N SER A 214 43.98 -11.05 -10.01
CA SER A 214 45.15 -11.39 -9.20
C SER A 214 46.18 -12.18 -10.00
N ASP A 215 46.70 -11.58 -11.08
CA ASP A 215 48.03 -11.90 -11.63
C ASP A 215 48.48 -10.79 -12.60
N MET A 216 49.11 -9.74 -12.06
CA MET A 216 49.99 -8.87 -12.82
C MET A 216 51.34 -8.81 -12.09
N GLU A 217 52.14 -9.88 -12.28
CA GLU A 217 53.59 -9.76 -12.19
C GLU A 217 54.07 -8.90 -13.36
N LEU A 218 54.65 -7.72 -13.06
CA LEU A 218 55.48 -6.98 -13.99
C LEU A 218 56.93 -7.11 -13.55
N ASP A 219 57.60 -8.10 -14.13
CA ASP A 219 59.04 -8.09 -14.34
C ASP A 219 59.39 -6.93 -15.28
N ILE A 220 60.17 -5.96 -14.82
CA ILE A 220 60.88 -5.03 -15.69
C ILE A 220 62.34 -4.98 -15.22
N GLN A 221 63.21 -5.31 -16.17
CA GLN A 221 64.68 -5.31 -16.10
C GLN A 221 65.28 -3.93 -15.80
#